data_AF-A0A3G8ZP34-F1
#
_entry.id   AF-A0A3G8ZP34-F1
#
_cell.length_a   1.000
_cell.length_b   1.000
_cell.length_c   1.000
_cell.angle_alpha   90.00
_cell.angle_beta   90.00
_cell.angle_gamma   90.00
#
_symmetry.space_group_name_H-M   'P 1'
#
loop_
_entity.id
_entity.type
_entity.pdbx_description
1 polymer ?
#
loop_
_entity_poly.entity_id
_entity_poly.type
_entity_poly.pdbx_seq_one_letter_code
_entity_poly.pdbx_strand_id
1 'polypeptide(L)'
;MGVDIDLAGLRACWEDVNMSNSRRVFTAEYRVEAAHRVIDSGRTIAETARELAVSEQLLGRWVKEERVRMAAATSLGEAPLDGAERTELIRLRRQVVEQEKDLSFLKKVSAYFAATQPK
;
A
#
# COMPACT_ATOMS: atom_id res chain seq x y z
N MET A 1 63.33 -30.36 -20.60
CA MET A 1 62.30 -30.10 -19.57
C MET A 1 62.10 -28.60 -19.53
N GLY A 2 60.95 -27.99 -19.76
CA GLY A 2 59.63 -28.40 -20.19
C GLY A 2 58.94 -27.07 -20.54
N VAL A 3 58.32 -27.08 -21.71
CA VAL A 3 57.43 -26.08 -22.34
C VAL A 3 56.61 -25.16 -21.42
N ASP A 4 56.46 -23.93 -21.92
CA ASP A 4 55.48 -22.85 -21.70
C ASP A 4 54.19 -23.19 -20.95
N ILE A 5 53.64 -22.25 -20.14
CA ILE A 5 52.28 -21.68 -20.29
C ILE A 5 52.24 -20.26 -19.65
N ASP A 6 51.96 -19.25 -20.47
CA ASP A 6 51.53 -17.90 -20.10
C ASP A 6 50.09 -17.95 -19.52
N LEU A 7 49.90 -17.44 -18.31
CA LEU A 7 48.64 -17.46 -17.53
C LEU A 7 47.88 -16.13 -17.62
N ALA A 8 47.95 -15.45 -18.76
CA ALA A 8 46.95 -14.46 -19.17
C ALA A 8 45.61 -15.17 -19.52
N GLY A 9 44.85 -15.59 -18.51
CA GLY A 9 43.43 -15.93 -18.68
C GLY A 9 42.92 -17.08 -17.82
N LEU A 10 42.20 -16.75 -16.74
CA LEU A 10 41.10 -17.48 -16.08
C LEU A 10 40.96 -16.90 -14.66
N ARG A 11 40.16 -15.85 -14.44
CA ARG A 11 38.77 -15.93 -13.94
C ARG A 11 38.68 -16.64 -12.58
N ALA A 12 38.16 -15.91 -11.58
CA ALA A 12 37.82 -16.33 -10.21
C ALA A 12 39.02 -16.25 -9.23
N CYS A 13 38.94 -15.72 -8.01
CA CYS A 13 37.86 -15.30 -7.14
C CYS A 13 38.38 -14.08 -6.35
N TRP A 14 37.93 -12.88 -6.72
CA TRP A 14 37.85 -11.73 -5.81
C TRP A 14 37.50 -12.13 -4.36
N GLU A 15 38.29 -11.56 -3.44
CA GLU A 15 38.49 -11.98 -2.07
C GLU A 15 37.24 -12.20 -1.21
N ASP A 16 37.36 -13.26 -0.39
CA ASP A 16 36.64 -13.51 0.85
C ASP A 16 36.72 -12.32 1.82
N VAL A 17 35.72 -11.44 1.79
CA VAL A 17 35.39 -10.62 2.95
C VAL A 17 34.40 -11.40 3.82
N ASN A 18 34.96 -12.18 4.73
CA ASN A 18 34.29 -12.58 5.96
C ASN A 18 33.93 -11.33 6.76
N MET A 19 32.77 -10.74 6.48
CA MET A 19 32.07 -9.90 7.45
C MET A 19 30.94 -10.73 8.04
N SER A 20 31.10 -10.98 9.34
CA SER A 20 30.10 -11.44 10.29
C SER A 20 28.68 -11.05 9.86
N ASN A 21 27.77 -12.02 9.99
CA ASN A 21 26.34 -12.00 9.71
C ASN A 21 25.59 -10.82 10.40
N SER A 22 25.88 -9.60 9.97
CA SER A 22 25.09 -8.41 10.25
C SER A 22 23.87 -8.53 9.36
N ARG A 23 22.77 -9.02 9.96
CA ARG A 23 21.47 -9.05 9.29
C ARG A 23 21.20 -7.65 8.75
N ARG A 24 21.22 -7.49 7.42
CA ARG A 24 20.84 -6.24 6.77
C ARG A 24 19.44 -5.86 7.26
N VAL A 25 19.34 -4.71 7.93
CA VAL A 25 18.07 -4.19 8.41
C VAL A 25 17.54 -3.21 7.37
N PHE A 26 16.35 -3.48 6.87
CA PHE A 26 15.64 -2.61 5.94
C PHE A 26 14.58 -1.80 6.69
N THR A 27 14.44 -0.53 6.35
CA THR A 27 13.40 0.34 6.92
C THR A 27 12.01 -0.14 6.48
N ALA A 28 10.96 0.23 7.21
CA ALA A 28 9.60 -0.18 6.88
C ALA A 28 9.17 0.37 5.51
N GLU A 29 9.55 1.62 5.23
CA GLU A 29 9.27 2.33 3.98
C GLU A 29 9.91 1.61 2.79
N TYR A 30 11.16 1.17 2.93
CA TYR A 30 11.85 0.42 1.87
C TYR A 30 11.16 -0.90 1.56
N ARG A 31 10.67 -1.61 2.58
CA ARG A 31 9.97 -2.90 2.39
C ARG A 31 8.65 -2.69 1.64
N VAL A 32 7.91 -1.65 2.00
CA VAL A 32 6.64 -1.28 1.35
C VAL A 32 6.89 -0.88 -0.10
N GLU A 33 7.88 -0.03 -0.36
CA GLU A 33 8.23 0.40 -1.72
C GLU A 33 8.68 -0.78 -2.59
N ALA A 34 9.53 -1.66 -2.06
CA ALA A 34 9.96 -2.86 -2.76
C ALA A 34 8.80 -3.80 -3.08
N ALA A 35 7.82 -3.93 -2.17
CA ALA A 35 6.62 -4.71 -2.39
C ALA A 35 5.70 -4.10 -3.46
N HIS A 36 5.46 -2.79 -3.42
CA HIS A 36 4.69 -2.07 -4.45
C HIS A 36 5.32 -2.20 -5.83
N ARG A 37 6.65 -2.17 -5.92
CA ARG A 37 7.35 -2.38 -7.18
C ARG A 37 7.00 -3.73 -7.83
N VAL A 38 6.74 -4.78 -7.05
CA VAL A 38 6.27 -6.08 -7.55
C VAL A 38 4.76 -6.05 -7.84
N ILE A 39 3.96 -5.51 -6.91
CA ILE A 39 2.49 -5.52 -6.99
C ILE A 39 1.99 -4.70 -8.18
N ASP A 40 2.53 -3.49 -8.36
CA ASP A 40 2.04 -2.53 -9.35
C ASP A 40 2.55 -2.83 -10.76
N SER A 41 3.79 -3.31 -10.87
CA SER A 41 4.41 -3.58 -12.18
C SER A 41 4.07 -4.97 -12.75
N GLY A 42 3.55 -5.88 -11.92
CA GLY A 42 3.27 -7.26 -12.30
C GLY A 42 4.51 -8.11 -12.62
N ARG A 43 5.73 -7.59 -12.37
CA ARG A 43 6.99 -8.31 -12.56
C ARG A 43 7.14 -9.46 -11.58
N THR A 44 7.97 -10.43 -11.92
CA THR A 44 8.23 -11.55 -11.01
C THR A 44 9.05 -11.09 -9.80
N ILE A 45 8.81 -11.72 -8.64
CA ILE A 45 9.60 -11.48 -7.42
C ILE A 45 11.10 -11.72 -7.70
N ALA A 46 11.43 -12.71 -8.53
CA ALA A 46 12.80 -13.06 -8.89
C ALA A 46 13.54 -11.95 -9.68
N GLU A 47 12.86 -11.29 -10.60
CA GLU A 47 13.42 -10.16 -11.33
C GLU A 47 13.64 -8.96 -10.42
N THR A 48 12.61 -8.57 -9.66
CA THR A 48 12.70 -7.42 -8.76
C THR A 48 13.70 -7.63 -7.62
N ALA A 49 13.81 -8.85 -7.08
CA ALA A 49 14.79 -9.18 -6.05
C ALA A 49 16.24 -9.03 -6.55
N ARG A 50 16.52 -9.46 -7.78
CA ARG A 50 17.82 -9.29 -8.44
C ARG A 50 18.16 -7.82 -8.65
N GLU A 51 17.19 -7.02 -9.13
CA GLU A 51 17.36 -5.57 -9.31
C GLU A 51 17.65 -4.85 -7.98
N LEU A 52 17.00 -5.28 -6.90
CA LEU A 52 17.14 -4.66 -5.57
C LEU A 52 18.28 -5.27 -4.73
N ALA A 53 18.98 -6.28 -5.24
CA ALA A 53 20.00 -7.04 -4.51
C ALA A 53 19.51 -7.57 -3.13
N VAL A 54 18.25 -8.02 -3.07
CA VAL A 54 17.63 -8.65 -1.90
C VAL A 54 17.31 -10.11 -2.20
N SER A 55 17.12 -10.95 -1.17
CA SER A 55 16.73 -12.34 -1.40
C SER A 55 15.27 -12.44 -1.84
N GLU A 56 14.98 -13.33 -2.78
CA GLU A 56 13.62 -13.56 -3.29
C GLU A 56 12.64 -13.95 -2.19
N GLN A 57 13.08 -14.77 -1.24
CA GLN A 57 12.28 -15.20 -0.10
C GLN A 57 11.88 -14.02 0.80
N LEU A 58 12.82 -13.09 1.03
CA LEU A 58 12.58 -11.91 1.84
C LEU A 58 11.64 -10.93 1.14
N LEU A 59 11.85 -10.70 -0.15
CA LEU A 59 10.96 -9.85 -0.95
C LEU A 59 9.55 -10.45 -1.06
N GLY A 60 9.44 -11.77 -1.27
CA GLY A 60 8.15 -12.46 -1.29
C GLY A 60 7.39 -12.34 0.02
N ARG A 61 8.08 -12.35 1.17
CA ARG A 61 7.46 -12.08 2.47
C ARG A 61 6.91 -10.66 2.55
N TRP A 62 7.66 -9.64 2.12
CA TRP A 62 7.19 -8.25 2.13
C TRP A 62 6.00 -8.05 1.20
N VAL A 63 6.01 -8.66 0.02
CA VAL A 63 4.86 -8.63 -0.91
C VAL A 63 3.61 -9.24 -0.27
N LYS A 64 3.75 -10.35 0.46
CA LYS A 64 2.62 -10.96 1.18
C LYS A 64 2.11 -10.05 2.29
N GLU A 65 3.00 -9.50 3.12
CA GLU A 65 2.64 -8.56 4.20
C GLU A 65 1.94 -7.31 3.64
N GLU A 66 2.43 -6.77 2.53
CA GLU A 66 1.85 -5.60 1.85
C GLU A 66 0.47 -5.90 1.26
N ARG A 67 0.27 -7.04 0.59
CA ARG A 67 -1.05 -7.44 0.07
C ARG A 67 -2.09 -7.57 1.18
N VAL A 68 -1.69 -8.10 2.35
CA VAL A 68 -2.58 -8.17 3.53
C VAL A 68 -2.91 -6.76 4.03
N ARG A 69 -1.92 -5.86 4.09
CA ARG A 69 -2.13 -4.45 4.49
C ARG A 69 -3.09 -3.73 3.54
N MET A 70 -2.92 -3.88 2.23
CA MET A 70 -3.81 -3.29 1.21
C MET A 70 -5.24 -3.84 1.31
N ALA A 71 -5.39 -5.15 1.54
CA ALA A 71 -6.70 -5.77 1.74
C ALA A 71 -7.38 -5.25 3.02
N ALA A 72 -6.62 -5.08 4.11
CA ALA A 72 -7.12 -4.51 5.35
C ALA A 72 -7.53 -3.03 5.16
N ALA A 73 -6.72 -2.22 4.47
CA ALA A 73 -7.06 -0.83 4.16
C ALA A 73 -8.32 -0.72 3.30
N THR A 74 -8.51 -1.65 2.35
CA THR A 74 -9.74 -1.74 1.55
C THR A 74 -10.96 -2.06 2.43
N SER A 75 -10.82 -2.99 3.39
CA SER A 75 -11.90 -3.34 4.32
C SER A 75 -12.26 -2.22 5.31
N LEU A 76 -11.32 -1.32 5.60
CA LEU A 76 -11.51 -0.16 6.47
C LEU A 76 -11.97 1.10 5.71
N GLY A 77 -12.17 1.02 4.39
CA GLY A 77 -12.59 2.17 3.56
C GLY A 77 -11.49 3.21 3.34
N GLU A 78 -10.22 2.86 3.58
CA GLU A 78 -9.05 3.73 3.38
C GLU A 78 -8.49 3.65 1.94
N ALA A 79 -9.02 2.76 1.11
CA ALA A 79 -8.68 2.71 -0.30
C ALA A 79 -9.17 3.99 -1.03
N PRO A 80 -8.44 4.50 -2.04
CA PRO A 80 -8.94 5.58 -2.86
C PRO A 80 -10.27 5.20 -3.50
N LEU A 81 -11.34 5.93 -3.16
CA LEU A 81 -12.67 5.72 -3.73
C LEU A 81 -12.62 5.77 -5.26
N ASP A 82 -13.25 4.80 -5.90
CA ASP A 82 -13.42 4.78 -7.35
C ASP A 82 -14.34 5.94 -7.82
N GLY A 83 -14.40 6.17 -9.13
CA GLY A 83 -15.20 7.27 -9.70
C GLY A 83 -16.71 7.16 -9.44
N ALA A 84 -17.26 5.95 -9.44
CA ALA A 84 -18.67 5.70 -9.14
C ALA A 84 -18.96 5.90 -7.64
N GLU A 85 -18.09 5.38 -6.77
CA GLU A 85 -18.17 5.58 -5.31
C GLU A 85 -18.12 7.06 -4.95
N ARG A 86 -17.23 7.85 -5.59
CA ARG A 86 -17.17 9.31 -5.39
C ARG A 86 -18.45 10.01 -5.84
N THR A 87 -19.00 9.61 -6.97
CA THR A 87 -20.24 10.20 -7.51
C THR A 87 -21.41 9.94 -6.57
N GLU A 88 -21.52 8.72 -6.07
CA GLU A 88 -22.55 8.36 -5.10
C GLU A 88 -22.36 9.10 -3.77
N LEU A 89 -21.11 9.27 -3.32
CA LEU A 89 -20.81 10.05 -2.11
C LEU A 89 -21.26 11.52 -2.25
N ILE A 90 -21.04 12.15 -3.40
CA ILE A 90 -21.53 13.51 -3.69
C ILE A 90 -23.06 13.55 -3.66
N ARG A 91 -23.73 12.57 -4.28
CA ARG A 91 -25.20 12.46 -4.28
C ARG A 91 -25.75 12.35 -2.86
N LEU A 92 -25.17 11.46 -2.05
CA LEU A 92 -25.55 11.24 -0.66
C LEU A 92 -25.35 12.49 0.19
N ARG A 93 -24.21 13.18 0.05
CA ARG A 93 -23.97 14.45 0.77
C ARG A 93 -25.02 15.51 0.44
N ARG A 94 -25.42 15.63 -0.83
CA ARG A 94 -26.50 16.54 -1.23
C ARG A 94 -27.83 16.15 -0.57
N GLN A 95 -28.13 14.85 -0.52
CA GLN A 95 -29.36 14.35 0.09
C GLN A 95 -29.40 14.65 1.60
N VAL A 96 -28.29 14.47 2.31
CA VAL A 96 -28.18 14.79 3.74
C VAL A 96 -28.47 16.27 3.99
N VAL A 97 -27.87 17.17 3.20
CA VAL A 97 -28.11 18.62 3.34
C VAL A 97 -29.59 18.96 3.13
N GLU A 98 -30.25 18.33 2.18
CA GLU A 98 -31.68 18.57 1.94
C GLU A 98 -32.54 18.06 3.10
N GLN A 99 -32.27 16.84 3.57
CA GLN A 99 -32.96 16.25 4.72
C GLN A 99 -32.76 17.10 5.99
N GLU A 100 -31.58 17.66 6.22
CA GLU A 100 -31.32 18.55 7.35
C GLU A 100 -32.20 19.81 7.29
N LYS A 101 -32.42 20.38 6.10
CA LYS A 101 -33.35 21.52 5.93
C LYS A 101 -34.77 21.12 6.27
N ASP A 102 -35.26 20.00 5.74
CA ASP A 102 -36.60 19.49 6.02
C ASP A 102 -36.80 19.24 7.51
N LEU A 103 -35.84 18.57 8.16
CA LEU A 103 -35.86 18.34 9.59
C LEU A 103 -35.85 19.66 10.38
N SER A 104 -35.08 20.66 9.94
CA SER A 104 -35.06 21.97 10.58
C SER A 104 -36.41 22.70 10.46
N PHE A 105 -37.06 22.58 9.30
CA PHE A 105 -38.37 23.17 9.05
C PHE A 105 -39.44 22.49 9.91
N LEU A 106 -39.50 21.15 9.89
CA LEU A 106 -40.43 20.37 10.69
C LEU A 106 -40.27 20.66 12.19
N LYS A 107 -39.03 20.78 12.69
CA LYS A 107 -38.77 21.16 14.08
C LYS A 107 -39.30 22.56 14.43
N LYS A 108 -39.15 23.54 13.54
CA LYS A 108 -39.70 24.90 13.75
C LYS A 108 -41.22 24.89 13.76
N VAL A 109 -41.82 24.15 12.83
CA VAL A 109 -43.28 24.01 12.72
C VAL A 109 -43.85 23.31 13.95
N SER A 110 -43.24 22.21 14.41
CA SER A 110 -43.69 21.51 15.62
C SER A 110 -43.57 22.37 16.87
N ALA A 111 -42.49 23.14 17.00
CA ALA A 111 -42.32 24.09 18.12
C ALA A 111 -43.40 25.18 18.11
N TYR A 112 -43.75 25.73 16.94
CA TYR A 112 -44.85 26.68 16.80
C TYR A 112 -46.19 26.07 17.25
N PHE A 113 -46.52 24.87 16.76
CA PHE A 113 -47.76 24.21 17.14
C PHE A 113 -47.85 23.88 18.63
N ALA A 114 -46.74 23.47 19.25
CA ALA A 114 -46.68 23.24 20.70
C ALA A 114 -46.90 24.53 21.50
N ALA A 115 -46.36 25.66 21.05
CA ALA A 115 -46.52 26.95 21.71
C ALA A 115 -47.92 27.56 21.56
N THR A 116 -48.70 27.14 20.56
CA THR A 116 -50.00 27.73 20.22
C THR A 116 -51.20 26.90 20.74
N GLN A 117 -50.96 25.84 21.51
CA GLN A 117 -52.05 25.07 22.13
C GLN A 117 -52.75 25.92 23.21
N PRO A 118 -54.09 26.09 23.14
CA PRO A 118 -54.84 26.73 24.22
C PRO A 118 -54.77 25.88 25.50
N LYS A 119 -54.69 26.55 26.66
CA LYS A 119 -54.72 25.91 27.98
C LYS A 119 -56.10 25.40 28.33
#